data_AF-A0A355F3B0-F1
#
_entry.id   AF-A0A355F3B0-F1
#
_cell.length_a   1.000
_cell.length_b   1.000
_cell.length_c   1.000
_cell.angle_alpha   90.00
_cell.angle_beta   90.00
_cell.angle_gamma   90.00
#
_symmetry.space_group_name_H-M   'P 1'
#
loop_
_entity.id
_entity.type
_entity.pdbx_description
1 polymer ?
#
loop_
_entity_poly.entity_id
_entity_poly.type
_entity_poly.pdbx_seq_one_letter_code
_entity_poly.pdbx_strand_id
1 'polypeptide(L)'
;PSAWRPALAIDAQGRIAVTWFAPTPGKTAQGGHFPVTLHLTEILLQPDGTLARGTDTPVDDFLWAPASAGDPYFLGDYNPLLTGRGGFLPVYSRSTAEGARIVIAPQPAKPAPALRSPGSPTGTYW
;
A
#
# COMPACT_ATOMS: atom_id res chain seq x y z
N PRO A 1 11.84 -9.22 -9.80
CA PRO A 1 10.63 -8.42 -9.60
C PRO A 1 10.96 -6.93 -9.66
N SER A 2 10.56 -6.26 -10.74
CA SER A 2 10.81 -4.83 -10.92
C SER A 2 9.68 -4.04 -10.28
N ALA A 3 10.00 -3.07 -9.43
CA ALA A 3 9.02 -2.11 -8.90
C ALA A 3 8.67 -1.08 -9.97
N TRP A 4 7.39 -0.70 -10.06
CA TRP A 4 6.92 0.29 -11.03
C TRP A 4 6.21 1.45 -10.33
N ARG A 5 6.39 2.65 -10.89
CA ARG A 5 5.63 3.87 -10.54
C ARG A 5 5.67 4.21 -9.05
N PRO A 6 6.88 4.44 -8.49
CA PRO A 6 6.98 4.84 -7.11
C PRO A 6 6.41 6.24 -6.92
N ALA A 7 5.77 6.48 -5.78
CA ALA A 7 5.60 7.83 -5.26
C ALA A 7 6.09 7.91 -3.83
N LEU A 8 6.65 9.06 -3.51
CA LEU A 8 7.25 9.37 -2.23
C LEU A 8 6.43 10.47 -1.57
N ALA A 9 6.21 10.34 -0.27
CA ALA A 9 5.71 11.41 0.56
C ALA A 9 6.52 11.50 1.85
N ILE A 10 6.65 12.72 2.35
CA ILE A 10 7.28 13.02 3.64
C ILE A 10 6.27 13.87 4.42
N ASP A 11 6.02 13.49 5.67
CA ASP A 11 5.12 14.28 6.53
C ASP A 11 5.87 15.32 7.36
N ALA A 12 5.11 16.14 8.08
CA ALA A 12 5.66 17.20 8.93
C ALA A 12 6.50 16.69 10.12
N GLN A 13 6.46 15.38 10.41
CA GLN A 13 7.27 14.74 11.46
C GLN A 13 8.54 14.10 10.88
N GLY A 14 8.79 14.24 9.57
CA GLY A 14 9.93 13.65 8.89
C GLY A 14 9.80 12.14 8.66
N ARG A 15 8.60 11.56 8.80
CA ARG A 15 8.34 10.18 8.37
C ARG A 15 8.31 10.16 6.86
N ILE A 16 8.88 9.11 6.27
CA ILE A 16 8.96 8.93 4.83
C ILE A 16 8.11 7.72 4.46
N ALA A 17 7.37 7.81 3.37
CA ALA A 17 6.70 6.65 2.80
C ALA A 17 6.85 6.60 1.29
N VAL A 18 6.89 5.37 0.78
CA VAL A 18 6.95 5.07 -0.65
C VAL A 18 5.80 4.14 -0.99
N THR A 19 5.00 4.48 -1.99
CA THR A 19 4.08 3.54 -2.62
C THR A 19 4.63 3.05 -3.93
N TRP A 20 4.42 1.79 -4.27
CA TRP A 20 4.89 1.21 -5.53
C TRP A 20 4.07 -0.02 -5.91
N PHE A 21 4.04 -0.34 -7.21
CA PHE A 21 3.43 -1.56 -7.71
C PHE A 21 4.47 -2.66 -7.91
N ALA A 22 4.08 -3.88 -7.55
CA ALA A 22 4.84 -5.10 -7.76
C ALA A 22 3.97 -6.15 -8.47
N PRO A 23 4.54 -7.06 -9.28
CA PRO A 23 3.83 -8.27 -9.67
C PRO A 23 3.38 -9.06 -8.44
N THR A 24 2.11 -9.45 -8.39
CA THR A 24 1.61 -10.24 -7.26
C THR A 24 2.26 -11.63 -7.24
N PRO A 25 2.89 -12.06 -6.11
CA PRO A 25 3.54 -13.35 -6.02
C PRO A 25 2.60 -14.52 -6.36
N GLY A 26 3.10 -15.45 -7.18
CA GLY A 26 2.35 -16.65 -7.58
C GLY A 26 1.23 -16.44 -8.60
N LYS A 27 1.00 -15.21 -9.06
CA LYS A 27 0.00 -14.91 -10.10
C LYS A 27 0.69 -14.58 -11.43
N THR A 28 0.06 -14.94 -12.55
CA THR A 28 0.58 -14.72 -13.90
C THR A 28 -0.36 -13.82 -14.71
N ALA A 29 0.20 -13.13 -15.70
CA ALA A 29 -0.58 -12.27 -16.59
C ALA A 29 -1.54 -13.10 -17.46
N GLN A 30 -2.75 -12.59 -17.68
CA GLN A 30 -3.77 -13.22 -18.51
C GLN A 30 -4.48 -12.16 -19.35
N GLY A 31 -4.57 -12.39 -20.67
CA GLY A 31 -5.33 -11.52 -21.57
C GLY A 31 -4.90 -10.04 -21.58
N GLY A 32 -3.61 -9.74 -21.37
CA GLY A 32 -3.12 -8.35 -21.30
C GLY A 32 -3.30 -7.68 -19.93
N HIS A 33 -3.86 -8.40 -18.95
CA HIS A 33 -3.95 -7.96 -17.56
C HIS A 33 -2.85 -8.60 -16.72
N PHE A 34 -2.22 -7.79 -15.88
CA PHE A 34 -1.12 -8.13 -14.99
C PHE A 34 -1.62 -8.03 -13.55
N PRO A 35 -1.62 -9.14 -12.79
CA PRO A 35 -1.85 -9.10 -11.36
C PRO A 35 -0.78 -8.27 -10.67
N VAL A 36 -1.18 -7.19 -10.02
CA VAL A 36 -0.29 -6.30 -9.29
C VAL A 36 -0.75 -6.12 -7.85
N THR A 37 0.23 -6.03 -6.97
CA THR A 37 0.07 -5.66 -5.57
C THR A 37 0.59 -4.24 -5.40
N LEU A 38 -0.21 -3.38 -4.78
CA LEU A 38 0.23 -2.09 -4.28
C LEU A 38 0.90 -2.29 -2.92
N HIS A 39 2.11 -1.78 -2.80
CA HIS A 39 2.86 -1.76 -1.56
C HIS A 39 2.92 -0.34 -1.00
N LEU A 40 2.87 -0.24 0.33
CA LEU A 40 3.22 0.95 1.09
C LEU A 40 4.40 0.60 1.99
N THR A 41 5.56 1.20 1.69
CA THR A 41 6.75 1.09 2.51
C THR A 41 6.90 2.36 3.34
N GLU A 42 6.80 2.24 4.66
CA GLU A 42 7.09 3.33 5.59
C GLU A 42 8.50 3.20 6.13
N ILE A 43 9.24 4.31 6.08
CA ILE A 43 10.65 4.41 6.40
C ILE A 43 10.83 5.47 7.49
N LEU A 44 11.56 5.08 8.53
CA LEU A 44 12.11 5.98 9.53
C LEU A 44 13.62 6.01 9.35
N LEU A 45 14.17 7.20 9.18
CA LEU A 45 15.61 7.43 9.14
C LEU A 45 16.12 7.93 10.49
N GLN A 46 17.37 7.59 10.80
CA GLN A 46 18.14 8.21 11.87
C GLN A 46 18.62 9.61 11.44
N PRO A 47 19.08 10.46 12.38
CA PRO A 47 19.62 11.79 12.06
C PRO A 47 20.79 11.78 11.07
N ASP A 48 21.55 10.69 11.00
CA ASP A 48 22.67 10.49 10.06
C ASP A 48 22.22 9.99 8.68
N GLY A 49 20.91 9.85 8.45
CA GLY A 49 20.33 9.36 7.21
C GLY A 49 20.29 7.84 7.08
N THR A 50 20.77 7.07 8.07
CA THR A 50 20.68 5.60 8.04
C THR A 50 19.26 5.12 8.33
N LEU A 51 18.91 3.93 7.81
CA LEU A 51 17.60 3.33 8.06
C LEU A 51 17.47 2.92 9.53
N ALA A 52 16.57 3.55 10.27
CA ALA A 52 16.20 3.13 11.62
C ALA A 52 15.22 1.96 11.57
N ARG A 53 14.19 2.08 10.72
CA ARG A 53 13.12 1.09 10.56
C ARG A 53 12.47 1.22 9.19
N GLY A 54 12.19 0.08 8.57
CA GLY A 54 11.31 -0.01 7.40
C GLY A 54 10.15 -0.95 7.70
N THR A 55 8.97 -0.68 7.18
CA THR A 55 7.86 -1.66 7.17
C THR A 55 7.20 -1.60 5.81
N ASP A 56 7.17 -2.74 5.12
CA ASP A 56 6.49 -2.89 3.85
C ASP A 56 5.16 -3.61 4.05
N THR A 57 4.08 -3.03 3.54
CA THR A 57 2.73 -3.52 3.73
C THR A 57 2.03 -3.62 2.37
N PRO A 58 1.55 -4.82 1.98
CA PRO A 58 0.60 -4.95 0.88
C PRO A 58 -0.71 -4.22 1.22
N VAL A 59 -1.13 -3.32 0.33
CA VAL A 59 -2.32 -2.47 0.52
C VAL A 59 -3.52 -2.99 -0.25
N ASP A 60 -3.33 -3.31 -1.53
CA ASP A 60 -4.39 -3.84 -2.39
C ASP A 60 -3.81 -4.73 -3.49
N ASP A 61 -4.62 -5.66 -3.99
CA ASP A 61 -4.34 -6.55 -5.12
C ASP A 61 -5.34 -6.23 -6.24
N PHE A 62 -4.86 -5.91 -7.43
CA PHE A 62 -5.74 -5.64 -8.57
C PHE A 62 -5.12 -6.08 -9.90
N LEU A 63 -5.95 -6.16 -10.93
CA LEU A 63 -5.51 -6.41 -12.30
C LEU A 63 -5.20 -5.08 -12.97
N TRP A 64 -3.93 -4.87 -13.31
CA TRP A 64 -3.48 -3.72 -14.09
C TRP A 64 -3.41 -4.08 -15.57
N ALA A 65 -3.80 -3.16 -16.45
CA ALA A 65 -3.56 -3.29 -17.88
C ALA A 65 -3.03 -1.94 -18.40
N PRO A 66 -2.11 -1.94 -19.38
CA PRO A 66 -1.68 -0.70 -20.01
C PRO A 66 -2.84 -0.02 -20.73
N ALA A 67 -2.77 1.30 -20.88
CA ALA A 67 -3.67 2.05 -21.75
C ALA A 67 -3.69 1.45 -23.16
N SER A 68 -4.86 1.43 -23.81
CA SER A 68 -4.91 1.17 -25.25
C SER A 68 -4.20 2.28 -26.00
N ALA A 69 -3.50 1.92 -27.09
CA ALA A 69 -2.84 2.89 -27.94
C ALA A 69 -3.87 3.92 -28.46
N GLY A 70 -3.71 5.18 -28.08
CA GLY A 70 -4.61 6.27 -28.46
C GLY A 70 -5.43 6.89 -27.33
N ASP A 71 -5.37 6.36 -26.10
CA ASP A 71 -6.00 7.01 -24.94
C ASP A 71 -5.06 8.08 -24.35
N PRO A 72 -5.37 9.39 -24.49
CA PRO A 72 -4.48 10.46 -24.05
C PRO A 72 -4.42 10.61 -22.53
N TYR A 73 -5.35 10.00 -21.77
CA TYR A 73 -5.47 10.18 -20.33
C TYR A 73 -5.59 8.86 -19.59
N PHE A 74 -4.48 8.12 -19.51
CA PHE A 74 -4.46 6.91 -18.71
C PHE A 74 -4.10 7.21 -17.24
N LEU A 75 -5.12 7.46 -16.42
CA LEU A 75 -5.01 7.64 -14.97
C LEU A 75 -4.44 6.41 -14.24
N GLY A 76 -4.45 5.22 -14.86
CA GLY A 76 -3.88 3.97 -14.31
C GLY A 76 -2.36 4.02 -14.06
N ASP A 77 -1.72 5.11 -14.43
CA ASP A 77 -0.29 5.38 -14.22
C ASP A 77 -0.03 6.32 -13.04
N TYR A 78 -1.08 6.85 -12.42
CA TYR A 78 -0.98 7.80 -11.34
C TYR A 78 -1.13 7.09 -9.99
N ASN A 79 -0.06 7.09 -9.21
CA ASN A 79 0.01 6.58 -7.85
C ASN A 79 0.52 7.71 -6.92
N PRO A 80 -0.22 8.80 -6.66
CA PRO A 80 0.21 9.77 -5.66
C PRO A 80 0.08 9.20 -4.25
N LEU A 81 0.91 9.71 -3.35
CA LEU A 81 0.87 9.38 -1.94
C LEU A 81 0.55 10.63 -1.14
N LEU A 82 -0.57 10.61 -0.43
CA LEU A 82 -1.03 11.74 0.38
C LEU A 82 -0.57 11.58 1.82
N THR A 83 -0.18 12.69 2.44
CA THR A 83 0.05 12.77 3.89
C THR A 83 -1.22 13.27 4.59
N GLY A 84 -1.54 12.69 5.75
CA GLY A 84 -2.67 13.11 6.55
C GLY A 84 -2.43 12.88 8.04
N ARG A 85 -3.36 13.34 8.88
CA ARG A 85 -3.27 13.18 10.35
C ARG A 85 -3.10 11.73 10.80
N GLY A 86 -3.59 10.78 10.02
CA GLY A 86 -3.52 9.34 10.31
C GLY A 86 -2.32 8.60 9.70
N GLY A 87 -1.43 9.27 8.95
CA GLY A 87 -0.34 8.62 8.23
C GLY A 87 -0.40 8.87 6.72
N PHE A 88 -0.02 7.86 5.94
CA PHE A 88 0.07 7.95 4.48
C PHE A 88 -1.09 7.24 3.80
N LEU A 89 -1.62 7.86 2.74
CA LEU A 89 -2.77 7.37 1.99
C LEU A 89 -2.39 7.21 0.52
N PRO A 90 -2.18 5.96 0.06
CA PRO A 90 -2.04 5.69 -1.36
C PRO A 90 -3.31 6.08 -2.11
N VAL A 91 -3.14 6.80 -3.20
CA VAL A 91 -4.21 7.09 -4.15
C VAL A 91 -3.77 6.54 -5.49
N TYR A 92 -4.61 5.74 -6.12
CA TYR A 92 -4.29 5.10 -7.38
C TYR A 92 -5.55 4.87 -8.19
N SER A 93 -5.39 4.88 -9.51
CA SER A 93 -6.45 4.44 -10.41
C SER A 93 -6.23 2.98 -10.76
N ARG A 94 -7.31 2.20 -10.75
CA ARG A 94 -7.32 0.85 -11.33
C ARG A 94 -8.18 0.86 -12.58
N SER A 95 -7.62 0.40 -13.69
CA SER A 95 -8.34 0.31 -14.96
C SER A 95 -9.27 -0.90 -14.94
N THR A 96 -10.58 -0.65 -14.95
CA THR A 96 -11.60 -1.70 -15.10
C THR A 96 -12.65 -1.19 -16.09
N ALA A 97 -12.34 -1.26 -17.39
CA ALA A 97 -13.20 -0.78 -18.49
C ALA A 97 -13.58 0.72 -18.43
N GLU A 98 -14.36 1.19 -19.42
CA GLU A 98 -14.92 2.56 -19.46
C GLU A 98 -15.58 2.92 -18.11
N GLY A 99 -15.19 4.07 -17.53
CA GLY A 99 -15.62 4.47 -16.18
C GLY A 99 -14.59 4.22 -15.07
N ALA A 100 -13.31 4.51 -15.34
CA ALA A 100 -12.20 4.35 -14.40
C ALA A 100 -12.54 4.82 -12.97
N ARG A 101 -12.37 3.94 -11.99
CA ARG A 101 -12.60 4.25 -10.57
C ARG A 101 -11.29 4.66 -9.91
N ILE A 102 -11.21 5.91 -9.48
CA ILE A 102 -10.15 6.40 -8.58
C ILE A 102 -10.36 5.73 -7.22
N VAL A 103 -9.32 5.09 -6.70
CA VAL A 103 -9.32 4.47 -5.37
C VAL A 103 -8.39 5.26 -4.46
N ILE A 104 -8.89 5.60 -3.29
CA ILE A 104 -8.11 6.12 -2.17
C ILE A 104 -8.08 4.99 -1.16
N ALA A 105 -6.93 4.35 -0.97
CA ALA A 105 -6.80 3.29 0.01
C ALA A 105 -6.35 3.89 1.34
N PRO A 106 -7.10 3.70 2.45
CA PRO A 106 -6.55 3.94 3.76
C PRO A 106 -5.40 2.96 4.02
N GLN A 107 -4.42 3.39 4.82
CA GLN A 107 -3.47 2.46 5.41
C GLN A 107 -4.25 1.30 6.03
N PRO A 108 -3.90 0.02 5.77
CA PRO A 108 -4.56 -1.10 6.40
C PRO A 108 -4.52 -0.88 7.91
N ALA A 109 -5.70 -0.90 8.56
CA ALA A 109 -5.75 -0.76 10.01
C ALA A 109 -4.85 -1.84 10.61
N LYS A 110 -3.79 -1.43 11.33
CA LYS A 110 -2.96 -2.37 12.07
C LYS A 110 -3.91 -3.16 12.97
N PRO A 111 -3.96 -4.51 12.90
CA PRO A 111 -4.83 -5.27 13.77
C PRO A 111 -4.54 -4.84 15.20
N ALA A 112 -5.58 -4.42 15.92
CA ALA A 112 -5.43 -4.15 17.34
C ALA A 112 -4.81 -5.41 17.97
N PRO A 113 -3.75 -5.31 18.77
CA PRO A 113 -3.23 -6.47 19.48
C PRO A 113 -4.41 -7.11 20.21
N ALA A 114 -4.62 -8.41 19.99
CA ALA A 114 -5.69 -9.13 20.64
C ALA A 114 -5.61 -8.84 22.14
N LEU A 115 -6.67 -8.23 22.70
CA LEU A 115 -6.81 -8.07 24.14
C LEU A 115 -6.67 -9.47 24.73
N ARG A 116 -5.53 -9.74 25.37
CA ARG A 116 -5.39 -10.93 26.19
C ARG A 116 -6.45 -10.79 27.28
N SER A 117 -7.50 -11.60 27.21
CA SER A 117 -8.44 -11.74 28.32
C SER A 117 -7.60 -12.02 29.57
N PRO A 118 -7.73 -11.23 30.65
CA PRO A 118 -7.10 -11.57 31.90
C PRO A 118 -7.60 -12.96 32.29
N GLY A 119 -6.68 -13.91 32.44
CA GLY A 119 -7.00 -15.26 32.87
C GLY A 119 -7.81 -15.16 34.15
N SER A 120 -8.98 -15.82 34.16
CA SER A 120 -9.73 -15.98 35.39
C SER A 120 -8.83 -16.69 36.41
N PRO A 121 -8.63 -16.14 37.62
CA PRO A 121 -7.95 -16.89 38.66
C PRO A 121 -8.87 -18.06 39.02
N THR A 122 -8.52 -19.26 38.56
CA THR A 122 -9.07 -20.50 39.13
C THR A 122 -8.49 -20.64 40.53
N GLY A 123 -9.09 -19.95 41.49
CA GLY A 123 -8.96 -20.27 42.89
C GLY A 123 -9.82 -21.50 43.17
N THR A 124 -9.16 -22.64 43.38
CA THR A 124 -9.79 -23.77 44.06
C THR A 124 -9.32 -23.71 45.51
N TYR A 125 -10.22 -23.27 46.40
CA TYR A 125 -10.14 -23.61 47.81
C TYR A 125 -10.54 -25.08 47.94
N TRP A 126 -9.60 -25.94 48.32
CA TRP A 126 -9.79 -27.10 49.20
C TRP A 126 -8.43 -27.45 49.83
#